data_AF-A0A0Q6VX74-F1
#
_entry.id   AF-A0A0Q6VX74-F1
#
_cell.length_a   1.000
_cell.length_b   1.000
_cell.length_c   1.000
_cell.angle_alpha   90.00
_cell.angle_beta   90.00
_cell.angle_gamma   90.00
#
_symmetry.space_group_name_H-M   'P 1'
#
loop_
_entity.id
_entity.type
_entity.pdbx_description
1 polymer ?
#
loop_
_entity_poly.entity_id
_entity_poly.type
_entity_poly.pdbx_seq_one_letter_code
_entity_poly.pdbx_strand_id
1 'polypeptide(L)'
;MFTMSRRAVLGSAAATAAFGLSSKLEFVTSALAATPLEPTVGFYKYKVGDVEVTAIYDGIWRKPHDPTLIKNASIEDTKEALSKAGLTAEFMPIPLTVVVLKLGNRLIMMDAGSGVGQWQANATHLPANMAAAGIDYKKIDTIMLSHFHPDHVWGLMERGTNDQVFPKAEIIVNAKEYHWWTEPGRVEKLAEGRKQAGKRIADVFPKWTNWKLVEDGAEVAPGMHLLEAPGHTPGHSTYLVASGSKQLLVSADIMYVPALLAPHPEWEGSYDQDGPMAVDTRRRLIDRVIADDIAICGSHFPFPGSGTFVKDGNSYAFAPTTQA
;
A
#
# COMPACT_ATOMS: atom_id res chain seq x y z
N MET A 1 6.34 5.46 38.70
CA MET A 1 7.43 6.44 38.96
C MET A 1 8.29 6.47 37.72
N PHE A 2 8.00 7.36 36.77
CA PHE A 2 8.75 7.46 35.52
C PHE A 2 9.96 8.38 35.73
N THR A 3 11.14 7.88 35.37
CA THR A 3 12.42 8.58 35.49
C THR A 3 12.57 9.58 34.34
N MET A 4 12.43 10.87 34.66
CA MET A 4 12.82 11.93 33.74
C MET A 4 14.35 11.99 33.59
N SER A 5 14.82 11.98 32.35
CA SER A 5 16.24 12.14 32.01
C SER A 5 16.69 13.58 32.26
N ARG A 6 17.84 13.75 32.94
CA ARG A 6 18.46 15.05 33.25
C ARG A 6 18.75 15.92 32.03
N ARG A 7 18.78 15.37 30.81
CA ARG A 7 18.95 16.15 29.57
C ARG A 7 17.74 17.02 29.21
N ALA A 8 16.52 16.61 29.58
CA ALA A 8 15.32 17.41 29.32
C ALA A 8 15.26 18.69 30.18
N VAL A 9 15.92 18.68 31.34
CA VAL A 9 15.93 19.80 32.30
C VAL A 9 16.96 20.88 31.93
N LEU A 10 18.02 20.53 31.17
CA LEU A 10 19.06 21.49 30.81
C LEU A 10 18.73 22.34 29.57
N GLY A 11 17.81 21.89 28.70
CA GLY A 11 17.33 22.70 27.57
C GLY A 11 16.39 23.83 27.99
N SER A 12 15.62 23.64 29.07
CA SER A 12 14.64 24.63 29.54
C SER A 12 15.26 25.79 30.31
N ALA A 13 16.44 25.63 30.90
CA ALA A 13 17.12 26.72 31.61
C ALA A 13 17.81 27.72 30.67
N ALA A 14 18.15 27.33 29.43
CA ALA A 14 18.80 28.21 28.46
C ALA A 14 17.82 29.12 27.71
N ALA A 15 16.54 28.74 27.60
CA ALA A 15 15.54 29.50 26.85
C ALA A 15 14.92 30.67 27.65
N THR A 16 14.90 30.61 28.98
CA THR A 16 14.27 31.63 29.84
C THR A 16 15.07 32.94 29.88
N ALA A 17 16.39 32.89 29.67
CA ALA A 17 17.25 34.08 29.71
C ALA A 17 17.20 34.93 28.43
N ALA A 18 16.74 34.39 27.29
CA ALA A 18 16.77 35.09 26.01
C ALA A 18 15.45 35.80 25.63
N PHE A 19 14.30 35.42 26.21
CA PHE A 19 12.98 35.85 25.70
C PHE A 19 12.00 36.41 26.74
N GLY A 20 12.36 36.54 28.03
CA GLY A 20 11.55 37.29 29.00
C GLY A 20 10.11 36.80 29.20
N LEU A 21 9.82 35.53 28.95
CA LEU A 21 8.49 34.95 29.12
C LEU A 21 8.22 34.61 30.59
N SER A 22 7.21 35.23 31.18
CA SER A 22 6.81 35.08 32.59
C SER A 22 5.85 33.91 32.86
N SER A 23 5.73 32.96 31.93
CA SER A 23 4.88 31.77 32.07
C SER A 23 5.66 30.49 31.76
N LYS A 24 5.33 29.41 32.47
CA LYS A 24 5.86 28.07 32.18
C LYS A 24 5.51 27.72 30.72
N LEU A 25 6.51 27.38 29.93
CA LEU A 25 6.30 26.69 28.65
C LEU A 25 5.71 25.32 28.97
N GLU A 26 4.39 25.21 28.95
CA GLU A 26 3.73 23.92 28.86
C GLU A 26 3.99 23.39 27.45
N PHE A 27 4.83 22.36 27.36
CA PHE A 27 4.77 21.48 26.20
C PHE A 27 3.40 20.81 26.27
N VAL A 28 2.43 21.39 25.58
CA VAL A 28 1.25 20.65 25.16
C VAL A 28 1.83 19.53 24.30
N THR A 29 1.99 18.33 24.87
CA THR A 29 2.07 17.12 24.06
C THR A 29 0.90 17.25 23.10
N SER A 30 1.14 17.29 21.79
CA SER A 30 0.03 17.25 20.85
C SER A 30 -0.85 16.10 21.31
N ALA A 31 -2.06 16.40 21.80
CA ALA A 31 -3.09 15.41 21.80
C ALA A 31 -3.15 15.03 20.31
N LEU A 32 -2.52 13.92 19.95
CA LEU A 32 -2.64 13.34 18.63
C LEU A 32 -4.13 13.06 18.54
N ALA A 33 -4.88 14.01 17.98
CA ALA A 33 -6.26 13.80 17.64
C ALA A 33 -6.21 12.55 16.77
N ALA A 34 -6.72 11.44 17.29
CA ALA A 34 -6.63 10.15 16.62
C ALA A 34 -7.21 10.36 15.22
N THR A 35 -6.36 10.23 14.21
CA THR A 35 -6.82 10.39 12.83
C THR A 35 -7.88 9.30 12.63
N PRO A 36 -9.09 9.65 12.15
CA PRO A 36 -10.13 8.65 11.95
C PRO A 36 -9.58 7.56 11.04
N LEU A 37 -9.77 6.31 11.47
CA LEU A 37 -9.17 5.14 10.82
C LEU A 37 -9.68 4.95 9.38
N GLU A 38 -10.91 5.36 9.14
CA GLU A 38 -11.56 5.32 7.84
C GLU A 38 -11.88 6.76 7.41
N PRO A 39 -11.73 7.10 6.12
CA PRO A 39 -11.97 8.46 5.65
C PRO A 39 -13.46 8.80 5.63
N THR A 40 -13.78 10.07 5.89
CA THR A 40 -15.14 10.60 5.69
C THR A 40 -15.48 10.75 4.21
N VAL A 41 -14.46 11.07 3.38
CA VAL A 41 -14.55 11.13 1.92
C VAL A 41 -13.65 10.06 1.34
N GLY A 42 -14.24 8.99 0.80
CA GLY A 42 -13.53 7.79 0.36
C GLY A 42 -12.71 7.92 -0.93
N PHE A 43 -12.41 9.14 -1.38
CA PHE A 43 -11.45 9.37 -2.46
C PHE A 43 -10.61 10.62 -2.19
N TYR A 44 -9.40 10.65 -2.75
CA TYR A 44 -8.49 11.78 -2.62
C TYR A 44 -7.77 12.01 -3.96
N LYS A 45 -7.78 13.26 -4.42
CA LYS A 45 -7.22 13.65 -5.72
C LYS A 45 -5.99 14.53 -5.53
N TYR A 46 -4.93 14.23 -6.27
CA TYR A 46 -3.71 15.02 -6.29
C TYR A 46 -3.01 14.88 -7.66
N LYS A 47 -1.91 15.62 -7.85
CA LYS A 47 -1.11 15.57 -9.07
C LYS A 47 0.35 15.28 -8.78
N VAL A 48 1.00 14.56 -9.70
CA VAL A 48 2.45 14.38 -9.75
C VAL A 48 2.93 14.73 -11.16
N GLY A 49 3.52 15.92 -11.32
CA GLY A 49 3.66 16.51 -12.66
C GLY A 49 2.28 16.68 -13.30
N ASP A 50 2.13 16.15 -14.52
CA ASP A 50 0.85 16.15 -15.26
C ASP A 50 -0.03 14.92 -14.97
N VAL A 51 0.46 13.96 -14.19
CA VAL A 51 -0.33 12.77 -13.80
C VAL A 51 -1.41 13.19 -12.81
N GLU A 52 -2.69 13.04 -13.17
CA GLU A 52 -3.77 13.15 -12.19
C GLU A 52 -3.91 11.81 -11.45
N VAL A 53 -3.84 11.85 -10.12
CA VAL A 53 -3.92 10.66 -9.27
C VAL A 53 -5.20 10.73 -8.44
N THR A 54 -5.97 9.66 -8.46
CA THR A 54 -7.14 9.50 -7.59
C THR A 54 -6.97 8.24 -6.74
N ALA A 55 -6.67 8.41 -5.46
CA ALA A 55 -6.72 7.33 -4.48
C ALA A 55 -8.17 7.09 -4.06
N ILE A 56 -8.57 5.82 -4.01
CA ILE A 56 -9.95 5.41 -3.77
C ILE A 56 -9.96 4.35 -2.68
N TYR A 57 -10.68 4.63 -1.62
CA TYR A 57 -10.83 3.74 -0.47
C TYR A 57 -11.81 2.61 -0.83
N ASP A 58 -11.38 1.36 -0.71
CA ASP A 58 -12.22 0.18 -0.88
C ASP A 58 -12.78 -0.31 0.46
N GLY A 59 -12.00 -0.14 1.53
CA GLY A 59 -12.33 -0.53 2.89
C GLY A 59 -11.09 -0.70 3.74
N ILE A 60 -11.23 -1.45 4.84
CA ILE A 60 -10.13 -1.73 5.75
C ILE A 60 -10.21 -3.17 6.24
N TRP A 61 -9.10 -3.88 6.23
CA TRP A 61 -8.99 -5.11 6.99
C TRP A 61 -8.59 -4.79 8.43
N ARG A 62 -9.52 -5.07 9.35
CA ARG A 62 -9.30 -4.98 10.81
C ARG A 62 -8.76 -6.31 11.30
N LYS A 63 -7.48 -6.58 11.03
CA LYS A 63 -6.89 -7.89 11.29
C LYS A 63 -6.65 -8.10 12.78
N PRO A 64 -7.18 -9.16 13.41
CA PRO A 64 -6.81 -9.52 14.77
C PRO A 64 -5.30 -9.71 14.90
N HIS A 65 -4.75 -9.29 16.04
CA HIS A 65 -3.36 -9.57 16.38
C HIS A 65 -3.10 -11.06 16.35
N ASP A 66 -1.97 -11.42 15.77
CA ASP A 66 -1.62 -12.79 15.45
C ASP A 66 -0.10 -12.90 15.57
N PRO A 67 0.42 -13.80 16.42
CA PRO A 67 1.85 -13.90 16.67
C PRO A 67 2.64 -14.35 15.44
N THR A 68 1.98 -14.82 14.39
CA THR A 68 2.62 -15.25 13.14
C THR A 68 2.71 -14.14 12.10
N LEU A 69 2.01 -13.02 12.30
CA LEU A 69 1.84 -11.95 11.31
C LEU A 69 3.15 -11.28 10.90
N ILE A 70 4.00 -11.01 11.88
CA ILE A 70 5.39 -10.59 11.67
C ILE A 70 6.25 -11.68 12.31
N LYS A 71 6.94 -12.47 11.48
CA LYS A 71 7.60 -13.71 11.91
C LYS A 71 8.68 -13.50 12.96
N ASN A 72 9.33 -12.33 12.93
CA ASN A 72 10.47 -11.95 13.76
C ASN A 72 10.15 -10.80 14.74
N ALA A 73 8.87 -10.56 15.05
CA ALA A 73 8.46 -9.58 16.05
C ALA A 73 7.34 -10.15 16.93
N SER A 74 7.25 -9.68 18.18
CA SER A 74 6.14 -10.05 19.06
C SER A 74 4.90 -9.19 18.79
N ILE A 75 3.74 -9.63 19.29
CA ILE A 75 2.52 -8.82 19.26
C ILE A 75 2.73 -7.48 19.98
N GLU A 76 3.45 -7.48 21.10
CA GLU A 76 3.68 -6.26 21.87
C GLU A 76 4.56 -5.27 21.09
N ASP A 77 5.56 -5.75 20.34
CA ASP A 77 6.36 -4.88 19.45
C ASP A 77 5.48 -4.23 18.37
N THR A 78 4.59 -5.01 17.74
CA THR A 78 3.70 -4.47 16.69
C THR A 78 2.69 -3.47 17.25
N LYS A 79 2.14 -3.71 18.46
CA LYS A 79 1.25 -2.76 19.14
C LYS A 79 1.97 -1.47 19.54
N GLU A 80 3.22 -1.58 20.00
CA GLU A 80 4.04 -0.42 20.33
C GLU A 80 4.31 0.42 19.08
N ALA A 81 4.66 -0.21 17.96
CA ALA A 81 4.85 0.47 16.67
C ALA A 81 3.59 1.21 16.21
N LEU A 82 2.41 0.54 16.27
CA LEU A 82 1.12 1.16 15.95
C LEU A 82 0.82 2.37 16.86
N SER A 83 1.01 2.21 18.17
CA SER A 83 0.75 3.26 19.16
C SER A 83 1.64 4.48 18.96
N LYS A 84 2.93 4.26 18.65
CA LYS A 84 3.89 5.34 18.30
C LYS A 84 3.48 6.10 17.04
N ALA A 85 2.86 5.42 16.07
CA ALA A 85 2.31 6.04 14.87
C ALA A 85 0.94 6.70 15.09
N GLY A 86 0.40 6.70 16.32
CA GLY A 86 -0.91 7.25 16.64
C GLY A 86 -2.09 6.42 16.12
N LEU A 87 -1.85 5.14 15.77
CA LEU A 87 -2.87 4.21 15.31
C LEU A 87 -3.43 3.39 16.47
N THR A 88 -4.61 2.80 16.27
CA THR A 88 -5.19 1.87 17.25
C THR A 88 -4.30 0.64 17.43
N ALA A 89 -4.19 0.18 18.68
CA ALA A 89 -3.53 -1.07 19.03
C ALA A 89 -4.54 -2.21 19.34
N GLU A 90 -5.84 -1.98 19.16
CA GLU A 90 -6.88 -3.01 19.40
C GLU A 90 -6.82 -4.15 18.36
N PHE A 91 -6.46 -3.81 17.13
CA PHE A 91 -6.25 -4.72 16.01
C PHE A 91 -5.21 -4.08 15.07
N MET A 92 -4.75 -4.81 14.06
CA MET A 92 -3.90 -4.24 13.00
C MET A 92 -4.76 -3.60 11.90
N PRO A 93 -4.68 -2.28 11.71
CA PRO A 93 -5.43 -1.60 10.67
C PRO A 93 -4.70 -1.70 9.32
N ILE A 94 -5.32 -2.34 8.34
CA ILE A 94 -4.76 -2.50 6.99
C ILE A 94 -5.75 -1.88 6.00
N PRO A 95 -5.61 -0.59 5.67
CA PRO A 95 -6.46 0.07 4.67
C PRO A 95 -6.34 -0.60 3.31
N LEU A 96 -7.37 -0.49 2.49
CA LEU A 96 -7.43 -1.05 1.14
C LEU A 96 -7.67 0.12 0.19
N THR A 97 -6.63 0.50 -0.53
CA THR A 97 -6.65 1.65 -1.44
C THR A 97 -6.33 1.19 -2.85
N VAL A 98 -7.21 1.54 -3.79
CA VAL A 98 -6.97 1.42 -5.24
C VAL A 98 -6.63 2.80 -5.77
N VAL A 99 -5.69 2.90 -6.69
CA VAL A 99 -5.31 4.16 -7.32
C VAL A 99 -5.72 4.14 -8.78
N VAL A 100 -6.36 5.21 -9.26
CA VAL A 100 -6.58 5.47 -10.68
C VAL A 100 -5.70 6.63 -11.12
N LEU A 101 -4.90 6.38 -12.14
CA LEU A 101 -4.07 7.39 -12.80
C LEU A 101 -4.75 7.84 -14.09
N LYS A 102 -4.72 9.15 -14.33
CA LYS A 102 -5.06 9.71 -15.63
C LYS A 102 -3.79 10.23 -16.30
N LEU A 103 -3.42 9.57 -17.38
CA LEU A 103 -2.27 9.94 -18.23
C LEU A 103 -2.80 10.40 -19.59
N GLY A 104 -2.89 11.72 -19.77
CA GLY A 104 -3.57 12.32 -20.92
C GLY A 104 -5.05 11.93 -20.94
N ASN A 105 -5.45 11.13 -21.94
CA ASN A 105 -6.83 10.66 -22.11
C ASN A 105 -7.06 9.23 -21.59
N ARG A 106 -6.03 8.55 -21.06
CA ARG A 106 -6.15 7.17 -20.56
C ARG A 106 -6.46 7.15 -19.06
N LEU A 107 -7.35 6.24 -18.66
CA LEU A 107 -7.62 5.92 -17.26
C LEU A 107 -7.05 4.56 -16.93
N ILE A 108 -5.97 4.57 -16.14
CA ILE A 108 -5.24 3.38 -15.73
C ILE A 108 -5.58 3.09 -14.28
N MET A 109 -6.13 1.91 -14.00
CA MET A 109 -6.40 1.46 -12.65
C MET A 109 -5.25 0.59 -12.14
N MET A 110 -4.74 0.89 -10.95
CA MET A 110 -3.66 0.14 -10.29
C MET A 110 -4.30 -0.86 -9.33
N ASP A 111 -4.21 -2.14 -9.65
CA ASP A 111 -5.01 -3.22 -9.04
C ASP A 111 -6.53 -2.99 -9.20
N ALA A 112 -7.35 -3.89 -8.67
CA ALA A 112 -8.81 -3.88 -8.80
C ALA A 112 -9.56 -4.00 -7.46
N GLY A 113 -8.85 -4.07 -6.33
CA GLY A 113 -9.45 -4.13 -5.01
C GLY A 113 -10.04 -5.49 -4.64
N SER A 114 -10.79 -5.51 -3.54
CA SER A 114 -11.23 -6.70 -2.81
C SER A 114 -12.52 -7.34 -3.33
N GLY A 115 -13.07 -6.84 -4.43
CA GLY A 115 -14.24 -7.41 -5.10
C GLY A 115 -15.56 -7.24 -4.34
N VAL A 116 -15.85 -6.06 -3.80
CA VAL A 116 -17.14 -5.72 -3.18
C VAL A 116 -17.62 -6.78 -2.16
N GLY A 117 -16.89 -6.89 -1.06
CA GLY A 117 -17.25 -7.83 0.01
C GLY A 117 -16.81 -9.27 -0.26
N GLN A 118 -16.06 -9.53 -1.34
CA GLN A 118 -15.57 -10.87 -1.67
C GLN A 118 -14.39 -11.30 -0.78
N TRP A 119 -13.44 -10.40 -0.50
CA TRP A 119 -12.33 -10.71 0.40
C TRP A 119 -12.59 -10.29 1.85
N GLN A 120 -12.96 -9.03 2.11
CA GLN A 120 -13.38 -8.55 3.43
C GLN A 120 -14.80 -7.99 3.36
N ALA A 121 -15.65 -8.35 4.32
CA ALA A 121 -17.06 -7.97 4.30
C ALA A 121 -17.31 -6.45 4.29
N ASN A 122 -16.40 -5.67 4.86
CA ASN A 122 -16.45 -4.20 4.88
C ASN A 122 -15.64 -3.54 3.75
N ALA A 123 -15.02 -4.31 2.85
CA ALA A 123 -14.36 -3.78 1.64
C ALA A 123 -15.35 -3.76 0.48
N THR A 124 -16.27 -2.79 0.52
CA THR A 124 -17.39 -2.66 -0.45
C THR A 124 -17.45 -1.29 -1.11
N HIS A 125 -16.54 -0.38 -0.78
CA HIS A 125 -16.70 1.04 -1.05
C HIS A 125 -16.15 1.46 -2.42
N LEU A 126 -15.30 0.66 -3.07
CA LEU A 126 -14.60 1.05 -4.29
C LEU A 126 -15.53 1.57 -5.41
N PRO A 127 -16.61 0.87 -5.83
CA PRO A 127 -17.45 1.37 -6.92
C PRO A 127 -18.16 2.69 -6.59
N ALA A 128 -18.65 2.83 -5.35
CA ALA A 128 -19.33 4.05 -4.90
C ALA A 128 -18.36 5.23 -4.81
N ASN A 129 -17.15 5.01 -4.30
CA ASN A 129 -16.13 6.05 -4.20
C ASN A 129 -15.53 6.43 -5.56
N MET A 130 -15.40 5.48 -6.51
CA MET A 130 -15.07 5.80 -7.91
C MET A 130 -16.11 6.73 -8.52
N ALA A 131 -17.40 6.40 -8.37
CA ALA A 131 -18.48 7.24 -8.88
C ALA A 131 -18.50 8.63 -8.22
N ALA A 132 -18.30 8.71 -6.90
CA ALA A 132 -18.18 9.97 -6.16
C ALA A 132 -16.97 10.80 -6.61
N ALA A 133 -15.88 10.15 -7.02
CA ALA A 133 -14.73 10.79 -7.62
C ALA A 133 -14.94 11.20 -9.09
N GLY A 134 -16.12 10.91 -9.68
CA GLY A 134 -16.42 11.18 -11.09
C GLY A 134 -15.78 10.20 -12.07
N ILE A 135 -15.37 9.02 -11.60
CA ILE A 135 -14.81 7.94 -12.41
C ILE A 135 -15.91 6.90 -12.67
N ASP A 136 -16.29 6.76 -13.94
CA ASP A 136 -17.07 5.62 -14.38
C ASP A 136 -16.12 4.43 -14.57
N TYR A 137 -16.19 3.43 -13.68
CA TYR A 137 -15.31 2.27 -13.73
C TYR A 137 -15.41 1.51 -15.06
N LYS A 138 -16.53 1.62 -15.78
CA LYS A 138 -16.69 1.01 -17.11
C LYS A 138 -15.84 1.67 -18.20
N LYS A 139 -15.26 2.84 -17.92
CA LYS A 139 -14.32 3.54 -18.80
C LYS A 139 -12.85 3.21 -18.51
N ILE A 140 -12.56 2.40 -17.50
CA ILE A 140 -11.21 1.88 -17.30
C ILE A 140 -10.87 0.99 -18.51
N ASP A 141 -9.85 1.38 -19.26
CA ASP A 141 -9.37 0.67 -20.45
C ASP A 141 -8.06 -0.10 -20.19
N THR A 142 -7.40 0.18 -19.07
CA THR A 142 -6.12 -0.41 -18.71
C THR A 142 -6.11 -0.70 -17.22
N ILE A 143 -5.75 -1.92 -16.83
CA ILE A 143 -5.55 -2.32 -15.43
C ILE A 143 -4.13 -2.84 -15.28
N MET A 144 -3.39 -2.28 -14.35
CA MET A 144 -2.01 -2.67 -14.06
C MET A 144 -1.98 -3.37 -12.71
N LEU A 145 -1.65 -4.66 -12.72
CA LEU A 145 -1.66 -5.48 -11.52
C LEU A 145 -0.28 -5.53 -10.89
N SER A 146 -0.22 -5.30 -9.59
CA SER A 146 1.01 -5.44 -8.81
C SER A 146 1.32 -6.92 -8.54
N HIS A 147 0.31 -7.68 -8.11
CA HIS A 147 0.39 -9.10 -7.79
C HIS A 147 -1.02 -9.72 -7.63
N PHE A 148 -1.13 -11.03 -7.42
CA PHE A 148 -2.42 -11.75 -7.42
C PHE A 148 -3.01 -12.04 -6.03
N HIS A 149 -2.70 -11.26 -5.00
CA HIS A 149 -3.41 -11.42 -3.74
C HIS A 149 -4.88 -10.99 -3.84
N PRO A 150 -5.75 -11.55 -2.97
CA PRO A 150 -7.19 -11.36 -3.05
C PRO A 150 -7.69 -9.92 -3.12
N ASP A 151 -7.14 -9.08 -2.27
CA ASP A 151 -7.41 -7.66 -2.14
C ASP A 151 -6.96 -6.81 -3.32
N HIS A 152 -6.20 -7.38 -4.24
CA HIS A 152 -5.72 -6.70 -5.44
C HIS A 152 -6.50 -7.14 -6.68
N VAL A 153 -6.93 -8.39 -6.78
CA VAL A 153 -7.49 -8.92 -8.04
C VAL A 153 -8.93 -9.42 -7.93
N TRP A 154 -9.55 -9.43 -6.75
CA TRP A 154 -10.92 -9.96 -6.64
C TRP A 154 -11.94 -9.01 -7.26
N GLY A 155 -11.64 -7.71 -7.35
CA GLY A 155 -12.46 -6.78 -8.13
C GLY A 155 -12.43 -6.97 -9.64
N LEU A 156 -11.57 -7.86 -10.17
CA LEU A 156 -11.64 -8.27 -11.57
C LEU A 156 -12.79 -9.26 -11.85
N MET A 157 -13.36 -9.87 -10.81
CA MET A 157 -14.33 -10.97 -10.90
C MET A 157 -15.61 -10.62 -10.17
N GLU A 158 -16.77 -10.86 -10.78
CA GLU A 158 -18.06 -10.73 -10.12
C GLU A 158 -18.23 -11.79 -9.01
N ARG A 159 -18.89 -11.41 -7.92
CA ARG A 159 -19.11 -12.29 -6.78
C ARG A 159 -20.03 -13.45 -7.17
N GLY A 160 -19.57 -14.67 -6.95
CA GLY A 160 -20.36 -15.89 -7.14
C GLY A 160 -20.33 -16.46 -8.56
N THR A 161 -20.10 -15.66 -9.60
CA THR A 161 -20.03 -16.15 -10.99
C THR A 161 -18.60 -16.21 -11.54
N ASN A 162 -17.68 -15.38 -11.01
CA ASN A 162 -16.35 -15.14 -11.59
C ASN A 162 -16.38 -14.52 -12.99
N ASP A 163 -17.51 -13.96 -13.42
CA ASP A 163 -17.56 -13.21 -14.67
C ASP A 163 -16.62 -12.01 -14.60
N GLN A 164 -16.00 -11.69 -15.72
CA GLN A 164 -15.02 -10.61 -15.78
C GLN A 164 -15.71 -9.24 -15.66
N VAL A 165 -15.30 -8.44 -14.68
CA VAL A 165 -15.85 -7.08 -14.44
C VAL A 165 -15.38 -6.09 -15.50
N PHE A 166 -14.16 -6.28 -16.03
CA PHE A 166 -13.53 -5.39 -17.00
C PHE A 166 -13.17 -6.09 -18.32
N PRO A 167 -14.14 -6.62 -19.09
CA PRO A 167 -13.88 -7.43 -20.29
C PRO A 167 -13.31 -6.62 -21.46
N LYS A 168 -13.32 -5.29 -21.38
CA LYS A 168 -12.79 -4.38 -22.41
C LYS A 168 -11.42 -3.79 -22.06
N ALA A 169 -10.97 -3.93 -20.81
CA ALA A 169 -9.70 -3.37 -20.38
C ALA A 169 -8.55 -4.29 -20.79
N GLU A 170 -7.40 -3.75 -21.17
CA GLU A 170 -6.15 -4.51 -21.21
C GLU A 170 -5.65 -4.72 -19.77
N ILE A 171 -5.42 -5.97 -19.37
CA ILE A 171 -4.91 -6.30 -18.04
C ILE A 171 -3.43 -6.60 -18.15
N ILE A 172 -2.60 -5.68 -17.65
CA ILE A 172 -1.15 -5.76 -17.68
C ILE A 172 -0.65 -6.33 -16.37
N VAL A 173 0.24 -7.32 -16.45
CA VAL A 173 0.88 -7.93 -15.28
C VAL A 173 2.27 -8.43 -15.65
N ASN A 174 3.15 -8.53 -14.66
CA ASN A 174 4.42 -9.23 -14.80
C ASN A 174 4.18 -10.70 -15.19
N ALA A 175 4.84 -11.15 -16.26
CA ALA A 175 4.78 -12.52 -16.75
C ALA A 175 5.16 -13.54 -15.67
N LYS A 176 6.15 -13.23 -14.82
CA LYS A 176 6.57 -14.05 -13.69
C LYS A 176 5.43 -14.30 -12.70
N GLU A 177 4.66 -13.26 -12.37
CA GLU A 177 3.51 -13.38 -11.46
C GLU A 177 2.44 -14.28 -12.08
N TYR A 178 2.05 -13.96 -13.32
CA TYR A 178 1.02 -14.71 -14.03
C TYR A 178 1.38 -16.19 -14.12
N HIS A 179 2.57 -16.50 -14.66
CA HIS A 179 3.04 -17.86 -14.86
C HIS A 179 3.18 -18.61 -13.54
N TRP A 180 3.64 -17.96 -12.47
CA TRP A 180 3.79 -18.62 -11.18
C TRP A 180 2.44 -19.09 -10.62
N TRP A 181 1.41 -18.25 -10.67
CA TRP A 181 0.08 -18.56 -10.14
C TRP A 181 -0.73 -19.52 -11.03
N THR A 182 -0.48 -19.51 -12.33
CA THR A 182 -1.19 -20.39 -13.30
C THR A 182 -0.42 -21.67 -13.63
N GLU A 183 0.75 -21.91 -13.03
CA GLU A 183 1.54 -23.11 -13.27
C GLU A 183 0.75 -24.38 -12.88
N PRO A 184 0.67 -25.39 -13.76
CA PRO A 184 0.06 -26.67 -13.41
C PRO A 184 0.72 -27.29 -12.16
N GLY A 185 -0.08 -27.70 -11.18
CA GLY A 185 0.43 -28.26 -9.92
C GLY A 185 0.86 -27.20 -8.88
N ARG A 186 0.71 -25.90 -9.17
CA ARG A 186 1.04 -24.82 -8.22
C ARG A 186 0.18 -24.89 -6.97
N VAL A 187 -1.13 -25.08 -7.13
CA VAL A 187 -2.12 -25.02 -6.05
C VAL A 187 -1.78 -26.01 -4.94
N GLU A 188 -1.33 -27.20 -5.29
CA GLU A 188 -0.96 -28.28 -4.36
C GLU A 188 0.27 -27.91 -3.51
N LYS A 189 1.16 -27.05 -4.05
CA LYS A 189 2.38 -26.57 -3.38
C LYS A 189 2.12 -25.33 -2.51
N LEU A 190 0.94 -24.70 -2.60
CA LEU A 190 0.60 -23.54 -1.77
C LEU A 190 0.35 -23.96 -0.32
N ALA A 191 0.66 -23.06 0.61
CA ALA A 191 0.20 -23.17 1.99
C ALA A 191 -1.33 -23.27 2.02
N GLU A 192 -1.87 -24.04 2.97
CA GLU A 192 -3.30 -24.39 3.01
C GLU A 192 -4.23 -23.17 2.91
N GLY A 193 -3.95 -22.11 3.68
CA GLY A 193 -4.72 -20.86 3.67
C GLY A 193 -4.72 -20.11 2.33
N ARG A 194 -3.80 -20.43 1.40
CA ARG A 194 -3.71 -19.81 0.07
C ARG A 194 -4.30 -20.68 -1.04
N LYS A 195 -4.59 -21.96 -0.78
CA LYS A 195 -5.05 -22.90 -1.83
C LYS A 195 -6.35 -22.48 -2.49
N GLN A 196 -7.32 -21.99 -1.73
CA GLN A 196 -8.61 -21.54 -2.28
C GLN A 196 -8.43 -20.38 -3.26
N ALA A 197 -7.63 -19.38 -2.87
CA ALA A 197 -7.28 -18.24 -3.70
C ALA A 197 -6.52 -18.67 -4.97
N GLY A 198 -5.48 -19.48 -4.79
CA GLY A 198 -4.68 -20.00 -5.92
C GLY A 198 -5.50 -20.84 -6.89
N LYS A 199 -6.42 -21.68 -6.39
CA LYS A 199 -7.34 -22.46 -7.23
C LYS A 199 -8.23 -21.55 -8.07
N ARG A 200 -8.82 -20.53 -7.45
CA ARG A 200 -9.67 -19.56 -8.17
C ARG A 200 -8.90 -18.88 -9.30
N ILE A 201 -7.68 -18.42 -9.02
CA ILE A 201 -6.80 -17.79 -10.02
C ILE A 201 -6.49 -18.76 -11.17
N ALA A 202 -6.00 -19.97 -10.85
CA ALA A 202 -5.62 -20.97 -11.84
C ALA A 202 -6.80 -21.45 -12.71
N ASP A 203 -8.01 -21.51 -12.14
CA ASP A 203 -9.21 -21.92 -12.86
C ASP A 203 -9.79 -20.83 -13.78
N VAL A 204 -9.62 -19.55 -13.41
CA VAL A 204 -10.31 -18.42 -14.05
C VAL A 204 -9.41 -17.65 -15.00
N PHE A 205 -8.23 -17.23 -14.55
CA PHE A 205 -7.40 -16.27 -15.30
C PHE A 205 -6.97 -16.79 -16.68
N PRO A 206 -6.59 -18.08 -16.86
CA PRO A 206 -6.24 -18.61 -18.18
C PRO A 206 -7.37 -18.62 -19.22
N LYS A 207 -8.62 -18.39 -18.81
CA LYS A 207 -9.78 -18.33 -19.73
C LYS A 207 -9.98 -16.93 -20.33
N TRP A 208 -9.34 -15.90 -19.78
CA TRP A 208 -9.45 -14.54 -20.28
C TRP A 208 -8.42 -14.28 -21.38
N THR A 209 -8.75 -13.40 -22.31
CA THR A 209 -7.95 -13.15 -23.53
C THR A 209 -7.32 -11.76 -23.58
N ASN A 210 -7.64 -10.89 -22.62
CA ASN A 210 -7.20 -9.51 -22.53
C ASN A 210 -5.98 -9.30 -21.62
N TRP A 211 -5.18 -10.35 -21.41
CA TRP A 211 -3.92 -10.28 -20.68
C TRP A 211 -2.80 -9.75 -21.56
N LYS A 212 -2.00 -8.84 -21.01
CA LYS A 212 -0.70 -8.44 -21.55
C LYS A 212 0.38 -8.73 -20.51
N LEU A 213 1.12 -9.80 -20.76
CA LEU A 213 2.23 -10.20 -19.91
C LEU A 213 3.47 -9.40 -20.32
N VAL A 214 4.15 -8.82 -19.34
CA VAL A 214 5.37 -8.03 -19.57
C VAL A 214 6.48 -8.46 -18.62
N GLU A 215 7.71 -8.15 -18.97
CA GLU A 215 8.89 -8.42 -18.14
C GLU A 215 9.34 -7.16 -17.38
N ASP A 216 10.32 -7.30 -16.49
CA ASP A 216 10.92 -6.18 -15.77
C ASP A 216 11.40 -5.06 -16.71
N GLY A 217 11.17 -3.81 -16.30
CA GLY A 217 11.59 -2.62 -17.04
C GLY A 217 10.76 -2.31 -18.29
N ALA A 218 9.70 -3.07 -18.58
CA ALA A 218 8.83 -2.77 -19.72
C ALA A 218 8.10 -1.42 -19.53
N GLU A 219 8.11 -0.60 -20.58
CA GLU A 219 7.24 0.58 -20.66
C GLU A 219 5.80 0.14 -20.97
N VAL A 220 4.90 0.30 -20.00
CA VAL A 220 3.52 -0.22 -20.05
C VAL A 220 2.50 0.85 -20.45
N ALA A 221 2.86 2.13 -20.26
CA ALA A 221 2.18 3.31 -20.78
C ALA A 221 3.22 4.44 -20.94
N PRO A 222 2.95 5.52 -21.70
CA PRO A 222 3.92 6.59 -21.91
C PRO A 222 4.51 7.13 -20.60
N GLY A 223 5.83 6.98 -20.42
CA GLY A 223 6.56 7.40 -19.23
C GLY A 223 6.35 6.52 -18.00
N MET A 224 5.63 5.40 -18.11
CA MET A 224 5.29 4.48 -17.03
C MET A 224 5.89 3.11 -17.25
N HIS A 225 6.73 2.68 -16.31
CA HIS A 225 7.47 1.42 -16.38
C HIS A 225 7.06 0.48 -15.25
N LEU A 226 6.96 -0.80 -15.58
CA LEU A 226 6.90 -1.86 -14.57
C LEU A 226 8.30 -2.08 -14.00
N LEU A 227 8.42 -2.17 -12.68
CA LEU A 227 9.65 -2.51 -11.97
C LEU A 227 9.40 -3.70 -11.05
N GLU A 228 10.21 -4.75 -11.21
CA GLU A 228 10.17 -5.91 -10.35
C GLU A 228 10.53 -5.59 -8.90
N ALA A 229 9.70 -6.12 -8.00
CA ALA A 229 9.80 -5.95 -6.56
C ALA A 229 9.50 -7.29 -5.85
N PRO A 230 10.25 -8.37 -6.15
CA PRO A 230 9.96 -9.70 -5.63
C PRO A 230 10.08 -9.76 -4.11
N GLY A 231 9.45 -10.77 -3.53
CA GLY A 231 9.52 -11.09 -2.10
C GLY A 231 8.12 -11.28 -1.51
N HIS A 232 7.28 -10.26 -1.66
CA HIS A 232 5.87 -10.35 -1.25
C HIS A 232 5.16 -11.48 -2.00
N THR A 233 5.25 -11.43 -3.34
CA THR A 233 5.03 -12.56 -4.24
C THR A 233 6.23 -12.68 -5.20
N PRO A 234 6.38 -13.81 -5.91
CA PRO A 234 7.52 -14.01 -6.81
C PRO A 234 7.60 -13.03 -7.97
N GLY A 235 6.46 -12.57 -8.49
CA GLY A 235 6.39 -11.56 -9.56
C GLY A 235 5.79 -10.23 -9.12
N HIS A 236 5.79 -9.94 -7.81
CA HIS A 236 5.32 -8.65 -7.29
C HIS A 236 6.03 -7.51 -8.02
N SER A 237 5.24 -6.54 -8.45
CA SER A 237 5.68 -5.45 -9.29
C SER A 237 5.18 -4.11 -8.78
N THR A 238 6.02 -3.11 -8.94
CA THR A 238 5.69 -1.70 -8.73
C THR A 238 5.65 -1.00 -10.07
N TYR A 239 5.00 0.16 -10.12
CA TYR A 239 4.92 0.95 -11.34
C TYR A 239 5.44 2.36 -11.10
N LEU A 240 6.46 2.75 -11.87
CA LEU A 240 7.08 4.06 -11.80
C LEU A 240 6.63 4.88 -13.00
N VAL A 241 5.95 5.99 -12.77
CA VAL A 241 5.59 6.95 -13.81
C VAL A 241 6.36 8.26 -13.63
N ALA A 242 6.96 8.74 -14.72
CA ALA A 242 7.66 10.02 -14.78
C ALA A 242 6.87 11.04 -15.60
N SER A 243 6.78 12.26 -15.09
CA SER A 243 6.16 13.41 -15.77
C SER A 243 6.97 14.67 -15.50
N GLY A 244 7.71 15.13 -16.53
CA GLY A 244 8.68 16.21 -16.38
C GLY A 244 9.77 15.84 -15.38
N SER A 245 9.99 16.68 -14.37
CA SER A 245 10.97 16.44 -13.29
C SER A 245 10.34 15.74 -12.07
N LYS A 246 9.12 15.20 -12.18
CA LYS A 246 8.39 14.55 -11.09
C LYS A 246 8.16 13.08 -11.40
N GLN A 247 8.14 12.26 -10.35
CA GLN A 247 7.96 10.81 -10.44
C GLN A 247 6.97 10.34 -9.39
N LEU A 248 6.17 9.35 -9.72
CA LEU A 248 5.28 8.62 -8.81
C LEU A 248 5.60 7.12 -8.88
N LEU A 249 5.86 6.51 -7.72
CA LEU A 249 5.94 5.07 -7.55
C LEU A 249 4.65 4.55 -6.92
N VAL A 250 3.88 3.78 -7.68
CA VAL A 250 2.79 2.97 -7.15
C VAL A 250 3.40 1.67 -6.64
N SER A 251 3.54 1.60 -5.32
CA SER A 251 4.39 0.60 -4.66
C SER A 251 3.65 -0.66 -4.26
N ALA A 252 2.31 -0.62 -4.23
CA ALA A 252 1.48 -1.68 -3.67
C ALA A 252 2.04 -2.15 -2.30
N ASP A 253 2.40 -3.42 -2.22
CA ASP A 253 2.66 -4.14 -0.97
C ASP A 253 4.14 -4.25 -0.56
N ILE A 254 5.05 -3.48 -1.18
CA ILE A 254 6.47 -3.51 -0.74
C ILE A 254 6.63 -3.11 0.74
N MET A 255 5.74 -2.27 1.26
CA MET A 255 5.78 -1.68 2.59
C MET A 255 4.36 -1.65 3.20
N TYR A 256 3.68 -2.80 3.25
CA TYR A 256 2.33 -2.85 3.82
C TYR A 256 2.34 -2.44 5.30
N VAL A 257 1.44 -1.52 5.69
CA VAL A 257 1.42 -0.87 7.02
C VAL A 257 2.75 -0.20 7.41
N PRO A 258 3.11 0.96 6.81
CA PRO A 258 4.38 1.65 7.09
C PRO A 258 4.67 1.94 8.56
N ALA A 259 3.65 2.06 9.42
CA ALA A 259 3.82 2.23 10.86
C ALA A 259 4.66 1.11 11.51
N LEU A 260 4.64 -0.10 10.94
CA LEU A 260 5.46 -1.22 11.38
C LEU A 260 6.78 -1.25 10.62
N LEU A 261 6.68 -1.33 9.29
CA LEU A 261 7.82 -1.70 8.45
C LEU A 261 8.77 -0.53 8.15
N ALA A 262 8.35 0.74 8.32
CA ALA A 262 9.27 1.87 8.19
C ALA A 262 10.29 1.92 9.34
N PRO A 263 9.87 1.91 10.64
CA PRO A 263 10.82 1.87 11.75
C PRO A 263 11.52 0.51 11.88
N HIS A 264 10.90 -0.57 11.37
CA HIS A 264 11.44 -1.93 11.41
C HIS A 264 11.48 -2.59 10.01
N PRO A 265 12.34 -2.10 9.09
CA PRO A 265 12.35 -2.60 7.71
C PRO A 265 12.77 -4.07 7.58
N GLU A 266 13.44 -4.61 8.59
CA GLU A 266 13.83 -6.02 8.72
C GLU A 266 12.67 -6.97 9.11
N TRP A 267 11.50 -6.45 9.48
CA TRP A 267 10.38 -7.29 9.90
C TRP A 267 9.78 -8.08 8.73
N GLU A 268 9.66 -9.40 8.88
CA GLU A 268 9.20 -10.29 7.82
C GLU A 268 7.72 -10.60 7.96
N GLY A 269 6.93 -10.32 6.92
CA GLY A 269 5.52 -10.66 6.88
C GLY A 269 5.22 -12.13 6.80
N SER A 270 4.10 -12.55 7.38
CA SER A 270 3.49 -13.84 7.04
C SER A 270 2.99 -13.89 5.60
N TYR A 271 2.59 -12.74 5.06
CA TYR A 271 2.09 -12.64 3.69
C TYR A 271 3.21 -12.59 2.65
N ASP A 272 4.44 -12.27 3.06
CA ASP A 272 5.62 -12.39 2.21
C ASP A 272 5.92 -13.86 1.92
N GLN A 273 5.96 -14.23 0.64
CA GLN A 273 6.33 -15.57 0.21
C GLN A 273 7.82 -15.86 0.39
N ASP A 274 8.64 -14.82 0.28
CA ASP A 274 10.08 -14.82 0.59
C ASP A 274 10.38 -13.57 1.44
N GLY A 275 10.50 -13.78 2.75
CA GLY A 275 10.69 -12.72 3.75
C GLY A 275 12.01 -11.96 3.56
N PRO A 276 13.16 -12.64 3.52
CA PRO A 276 14.44 -11.98 3.24
C PRO A 276 14.45 -11.17 1.94
N MET A 277 13.90 -11.73 0.84
CA MET A 277 13.79 -10.99 -0.42
C MET A 277 12.86 -9.77 -0.30
N ALA A 278 11.75 -9.87 0.45
CA ALA A 278 10.84 -8.74 0.67
C ALA A 278 11.51 -7.61 1.46
N VAL A 279 12.34 -7.94 2.46
CA VAL A 279 13.15 -6.99 3.22
C VAL A 279 14.16 -6.27 2.32
N ASP A 280 14.89 -7.01 1.48
CA ASP A 280 15.87 -6.42 0.55
C ASP A 280 15.20 -5.52 -0.48
N THR A 281 14.08 -5.98 -1.07
CA THR A 281 13.29 -5.22 -2.04
C THR A 281 12.76 -3.92 -1.44
N ARG A 282 12.14 -3.95 -0.26
CA ARG A 282 11.56 -2.74 0.33
C ARG A 282 12.63 -1.74 0.72
N ARG A 283 13.77 -2.19 1.24
CA ARG A 283 14.90 -1.30 1.56
C ARG A 283 15.42 -0.62 0.31
N ARG A 284 15.68 -1.37 -0.76
CA ARG A 284 16.17 -0.85 -2.04
C ARG A 284 15.21 0.18 -2.64
N LEU A 285 13.91 -0.11 -2.65
CA LEU A 285 12.93 0.79 -3.27
C LEU A 285 12.65 2.03 -2.43
N ILE A 286 12.57 1.92 -1.09
CA ILE A 286 12.41 3.11 -0.24
C ILE A 286 13.67 3.98 -0.27
N ASP A 287 14.87 3.39 -0.31
CA ASP A 287 16.12 4.15 -0.48
C ASP A 287 16.12 4.93 -1.78
N ARG A 288 15.65 4.33 -2.88
CA ARG A 288 15.48 5.01 -4.16
C ARG A 288 14.44 6.12 -4.07
N VAL A 289 13.28 5.87 -3.45
CA VAL A 289 12.21 6.86 -3.28
C VAL A 289 12.72 8.11 -2.57
N ILE A 290 13.54 7.93 -1.53
CA ILE A 290 14.16 9.04 -0.80
C ILE A 290 15.23 9.74 -1.65
N ALA A 291 16.13 8.97 -2.27
CA ALA A 291 17.27 9.53 -3.02
C ALA A 291 16.83 10.34 -4.25
N ASP A 292 15.78 9.88 -4.93
CA ASP A 292 15.30 10.43 -6.21
C ASP A 292 14.11 11.41 -6.03
N ASP A 293 13.72 11.74 -4.78
CA ASP A 293 12.54 12.59 -4.45
C ASP A 293 11.25 12.11 -5.16
N ILE A 294 11.00 10.80 -5.10
CA ILE A 294 9.85 10.16 -5.78
C ILE A 294 8.61 10.24 -4.87
N ALA A 295 7.49 10.73 -5.40
CA ALA A 295 6.22 10.59 -4.71
C ALA A 295 5.83 9.10 -4.66
N ILE A 296 5.28 8.62 -3.55
CA ILE A 296 4.93 7.21 -3.39
C ILE A 296 3.50 7.03 -2.93
N CYS A 297 2.83 6.00 -3.43
CA CYS A 297 1.60 5.50 -2.86
C CYS A 297 1.57 3.97 -2.78
N GLY A 298 1.10 3.43 -1.65
CA GLY A 298 0.95 2.00 -1.40
C GLY A 298 -0.47 1.64 -1.00
N SER A 299 -0.89 0.42 -1.34
CA SER A 299 -2.28 -0.05 -1.19
C SER A 299 -2.75 -0.09 0.27
N HIS A 300 -1.81 -0.34 1.19
CA HIS A 300 -2.04 -0.47 2.63
C HIS A 300 -1.39 0.62 3.48
N PHE A 301 -1.07 1.76 2.88
CA PHE A 301 -0.65 2.93 3.63
C PHE A 301 -1.89 3.59 4.26
N PRO A 302 -1.76 4.38 5.34
CA PRO A 302 -2.86 5.21 5.82
C PRO A 302 -3.49 5.99 4.66
N PHE A 303 -4.82 5.93 4.53
CA PHE A 303 -5.53 6.63 3.45
C PHE A 303 -5.17 8.13 3.49
N PRO A 304 -4.79 8.76 2.36
CA PRO A 304 -5.03 8.40 0.96
C PRO A 304 -4.01 7.47 0.31
N GLY A 305 -3.24 6.73 1.11
CA GLY A 305 -2.31 5.74 0.61
C GLY A 305 -0.97 6.35 0.20
N SER A 306 -0.70 7.63 0.50
CA SER A 306 0.50 8.37 0.13
C SER A 306 1.14 9.05 1.33
N GLY A 307 2.40 9.45 1.18
CA GLY A 307 3.17 10.14 2.22
C GLY A 307 4.62 10.33 1.83
N THR A 308 5.43 10.75 2.79
CA THR A 308 6.87 11.00 2.61
C THR A 308 7.69 10.08 3.51
N PHE A 309 8.69 9.43 2.94
CA PHE A 309 9.71 8.71 3.70
C PHE A 309 10.93 9.60 3.92
N VAL A 310 11.56 9.45 5.09
CA VAL A 310 12.89 9.99 5.37
C VAL A 310 13.75 8.91 6.03
N LYS A 311 15.08 9.03 5.91
CA LYS A 311 16.02 8.16 6.64
C LYS A 311 15.96 8.45 8.13
N ASP A 312 15.94 7.39 8.93
CA ASP A 312 16.10 7.43 10.38
C ASP A 312 17.12 6.34 10.81
N GLY A 313 18.39 6.72 10.82
CA GLY A 313 19.49 5.75 10.99
C GLY A 313 19.48 4.66 9.91
N ASN A 314 19.34 3.40 10.33
CA ASN A 314 19.23 2.23 9.45
C ASN A 314 17.77 1.86 9.08
N SER A 315 16.82 2.68 9.52
CA SER A 315 15.38 2.54 9.32
C SER A 315 14.81 3.77 8.60
N TYR A 316 13.50 3.89 8.58
CA TYR A 316 12.77 4.97 7.94
C TYR A 316 11.72 5.55 8.88
N ALA A 317 11.47 6.85 8.76
CA ALA A 317 10.25 7.45 9.25
C ALA A 317 9.30 7.72 8.07
N PHE A 318 8.01 7.48 8.29
CA PHE A 318 6.97 7.74 7.29
C PHE A 318 6.00 8.78 7.83
N ALA A 319 5.82 9.87 7.09
CA ALA A 319 4.81 10.88 7.35
C ALA A 319 3.66 10.71 6.35
N PRO A 320 2.47 10.22 6.77
CA PRO A 320 1.34 10.07 5.88
C PRO A 320 0.83 11.42 5.38
N THR A 321 0.39 11.46 4.13
CA THR A 321 -0.43 12.57 3.64
C THR A 321 -1.75 12.57 4.39
N THR A 322 -2.20 13.73 4.87
CA THR A 322 -3.49 13.87 5.53
C THR A 322 -4.54 14.42 4.57
N GLN A 323 -5.75 13.84 4.61
CA GLN A 323 -6.92 14.43 3.98
C GLN A 323 -7.42 15.55 4.89
N ALA A 324 -7.44 16.79 4.36
CA ALA A 324 -7.94 17.97 5.06
C ALA A 324 -9.47 17.96 5.19
#